data_AF-A0A915YUD3-F1
#
_entry.id   AF-A0A915YUD3-F1
#
_cell.length_a   1.000
_cell.length_b   1.000
_cell.length_c   1.000
_cell.angle_alpha   90.00
_cell.angle_beta   90.00
_cell.angle_gamma   90.00
#
_symmetry.space_group_name_H-M   'P 1'
#
loop_
_entity.id
_entity.type
_entity.pdbx_description
1 polymer ?
#
loop_
_entity_poly.entity_id
_entity_poly.type
_entity_poly.pdbx_seq_one_letter_code
_entity_poly.pdbx_strand_id
1 'polypeptide(L)'
;MFVAICFIIKYTFISRDTFNGIIERYIGNLPMSKQEKALINLNFLNKIKEVLLDPKNNTISNKNTHSWIKKKFKLKEITPGDYRVIVVANNNPVLAVENMYEVLCRTHAEITQHSGQ
;
A
#
# COMPACT_ATOMS: atom_id res chain seq x y z
N MET A 1 -27.96 -13.65 22.77
CA MET A 1 -28.01 -13.73 21.29
C MET A 1 -27.35 -12.48 20.75
N PHE A 2 -26.03 -12.55 20.52
CA PHE A 2 -25.25 -11.43 20.00
C PHE A 2 -25.53 -11.31 18.51
N VAL A 3 -26.44 -10.41 18.16
CA VAL A 3 -26.58 -9.95 16.78
C VAL A 3 -25.33 -9.15 16.49
N ALA A 4 -24.35 -9.79 15.85
CA ALA A 4 -23.25 -9.13 15.18
C ALA A 4 -23.87 -8.27 14.07
N ILE A 5 -24.25 -7.05 14.42
CA ILE A 5 -24.52 -5.99 13.46
C ILE A 5 -23.16 -5.70 12.83
N CYS A 6 -22.83 -6.46 11.78
CA CYS A 6 -21.90 -6.02 10.76
C CYS A 6 -22.43 -4.69 10.26
N PHE A 7 -22.01 -3.59 10.90
CA PHE A 7 -22.08 -2.27 10.33
C PHE A 7 -21.33 -2.35 9.00
N ILE A 8 -22.06 -2.60 7.92
CA ILE A 8 -21.65 -2.17 6.60
C ILE A 8 -21.62 -0.65 6.73
N ILE A 9 -20.48 -0.11 7.15
CA ILE A 9 -20.23 1.31 7.08
C ILE A 9 -20.28 1.62 5.58
N LYS A 10 -21.45 2.05 5.10
CA LYS A 10 -21.60 2.64 3.78
C LYS A 10 -20.91 3.99 3.87
N TYR A 11 -19.61 3.99 3.62
CA TYR A 11 -18.86 5.22 3.46
C TYR A 11 -19.51 6.02 2.34
N THR A 12 -19.89 7.27 2.58
CA THR A 12 -20.42 8.24 1.58
C THR A 12 -19.33 8.76 0.64
N PHE A 13 -18.27 7.97 0.48
CA PHE A 13 -17.19 8.22 -0.48
C PHE A 13 -17.55 7.57 -1.83
N ILE A 14 -16.60 7.47 -2.76
CA ILE A 14 -16.83 6.74 -4.00
C ILE A 14 -16.97 5.22 -3.74
N SER A 15 -17.71 4.54 -4.60
CA SER A 15 -17.82 3.08 -4.54
C SER A 15 -16.46 2.40 -4.78
N ARG A 16 -16.29 1.16 -4.32
CA ARG A 16 -15.08 0.37 -4.57
C ARG A 16 -14.84 0.15 -6.06
N ASP A 17 -15.90 -0.08 -6.84
CA ASP A 17 -15.81 -0.24 -8.29
C ASP A 17 -15.34 1.05 -8.97
N THR A 18 -15.86 2.21 -8.55
CA THR A 18 -15.40 3.51 -9.05
C THR A 18 -13.93 3.74 -8.72
N PHE A 19 -13.50 3.40 -7.49
CA PHE A 19 -12.10 3.49 -7.10
C PHE A 19 -11.20 2.59 -7.95
N ASN A 20 -11.58 1.33 -8.13
CA ASN A 20 -10.84 0.37 -8.95
C ASN A 20 -10.72 0.87 -10.39
N GLY A 21 -11.81 1.37 -10.98
CA GLY A 21 -11.80 1.95 -12.33
C GLY A 21 -10.87 3.17 -12.47
N ILE A 22 -10.76 4.00 -11.43
CA ILE A 22 -9.78 5.12 -11.39
C ILE A 22 -8.35 4.58 -11.39
N ILE A 23 -8.06 3.59 -10.54
CA ILE A 23 -6.73 2.98 -10.44
C ILE A 23 -6.33 2.30 -11.76
N GLU A 24 -7.22 1.50 -12.34
CA GLU A 24 -7.00 0.82 -13.62
C GLU A 24 -6.72 1.83 -14.74
N ARG A 25 -7.52 2.90 -14.83
CA ARG A 25 -7.30 3.96 -15.83
C ARG A 25 -5.99 4.69 -15.61
N TYR A 26 -5.62 4.96 -14.36
CA TYR A 26 -4.34 5.59 -14.03
C TYR A 26 -3.16 4.73 -14.46
N ILE A 27 -3.15 3.44 -14.07
CA ILE A 27 -2.07 2.50 -14.43
C ILE A 27 -2.03 2.29 -15.94
N GLY A 28 -3.19 2.08 -16.59
CA GLY A 28 -3.28 1.82 -18.03
C GLY A 28 -2.76 2.97 -18.90
N ASN A 29 -2.81 4.20 -18.41
CA ASN A 29 -2.27 5.37 -19.11
C ASN A 29 -0.75 5.57 -18.91
N LEU A 30 -0.10 4.77 -18.07
CA LEU A 30 1.34 4.83 -17.87
C LEU A 30 2.08 3.90 -18.86
N PRO A 31 3.29 4.27 -19.30
CA PRO A 31 4.19 3.36 -20.00
C PRO A 31 4.41 2.09 -19.19
N MET A 32 4.47 0.92 -19.85
CA MET A 32 4.63 -0.40 -19.21
C MET A 32 5.79 -0.45 -18.21
N SER A 33 6.90 0.24 -18.52
CA SER A 33 8.08 0.35 -17.65
C SER A 33 7.85 1.11 -16.33
N LYS A 34 6.78 1.89 -16.24
CA LYS A 34 6.38 2.67 -15.07
C LYS A 34 5.23 2.02 -14.29
N GLN A 35 4.41 1.18 -14.91
CA GLN A 35 3.21 0.59 -14.29
C GLN A 35 3.54 -0.19 -13.01
N GLU A 36 4.51 -1.11 -13.07
CA GLU A 36 4.90 -1.97 -11.94
C GLU A 36 5.39 -1.19 -10.71
N LYS A 37 5.90 0.03 -10.93
CA LYS A 37 6.47 0.89 -9.87
C LYS A 37 5.59 2.08 -9.50
N ALA A 38 4.51 2.33 -10.23
CA ALA A 38 3.62 3.45 -10.01
C ALA A 38 2.81 3.25 -8.74
N LEU A 39 2.34 2.02 -8.54
CA LEU A 39 1.54 1.63 -7.39
C LEU A 39 2.02 0.26 -6.89
N ILE A 40 2.35 0.18 -5.60
CA ILE A 40 2.88 -1.04 -4.99
C ILE A 40 1.71 -1.93 -4.58
N ASN A 41 1.58 -3.10 -5.19
CA ASN A 41 0.61 -4.11 -4.77
C ASN A 41 1.18 -4.96 -3.60
N LEU A 42 0.32 -5.75 -2.94
CA LEU A 42 0.72 -6.57 -1.78
C LEU A 42 1.83 -7.57 -2.12
N ASN A 43 1.75 -8.20 -3.29
CA ASN A 43 2.76 -9.15 -3.74
C ASN A 43 4.14 -8.49 -3.88
N PHE A 44 4.19 -7.30 -4.48
CA PHE A 44 5.42 -6.56 -4.63
C PHE A 44 5.92 -5.98 -3.30
N LEU A 45 5.00 -5.58 -2.40
CA LEU A 45 5.35 -5.18 -1.04
C LEU A 45 6.03 -6.32 -0.26
N ASN A 46 5.54 -7.55 -0.39
CA ASN A 46 6.18 -8.73 0.22
C ASN A 46 7.57 -8.97 -0.37
N LYS A 47 7.71 -8.89 -1.70
CA LYS A 47 9.03 -8.96 -2.37
C LYS A 47 9.99 -7.86 -1.89
N ILE A 48 9.51 -6.65 -1.68
CA ILE A 48 10.29 -5.56 -1.08
C ILE A 48 10.77 -5.95 0.33
N LYS A 49 9.86 -6.49 1.16
CA LYS A 49 10.18 -6.93 2.52
C LYS A 49 11.24 -8.04 2.52
N GLU A 50 11.09 -9.06 1.67
CA GLU A 50 12.07 -10.16 1.51
C GLU A 50 13.44 -9.65 1.08
N VAL A 51 13.50 -8.80 0.05
CA VAL A 51 14.76 -8.19 -0.43
C VAL A 51 15.46 -7.39 0.66
N LEU A 52 14.71 -6.69 1.50
CA LEU A 52 15.30 -5.88 2.58
C LEU A 52 15.70 -6.73 3.79
N LEU A 53 15.04 -7.86 4.04
CA LEU A 53 15.42 -8.82 5.09
C LEU A 53 16.67 -9.62 4.70
N ASP A 54 16.79 -10.02 3.43
CA ASP A 54 17.96 -10.72 2.89
C ASP A 54 18.52 -10.01 1.65
N PRO A 55 19.26 -8.90 1.82
CA PRO A 55 19.76 -8.07 0.72
C PRO A 55 20.94 -8.69 -0.03
N LYS A 56 21.36 -9.92 0.30
CA LYS A 56 22.40 -10.66 -0.44
C LYS A 56 21.78 -11.71 -1.36
N ASN A 57 20.51 -12.07 -1.14
CA ASN A 57 19.82 -13.06 -1.92
C ASN A 57 19.31 -12.49 -3.27
N ASN A 58 20.13 -12.68 -4.29
CA ASN A 58 19.84 -12.24 -5.65
C ASN A 58 18.83 -13.13 -6.39
N THR A 59 18.27 -14.17 -5.76
CA THR A 59 17.26 -15.05 -6.37
C THR A 59 15.83 -14.49 -6.25
N ILE A 60 15.60 -13.58 -5.29
CA ILE A 60 14.27 -12.99 -5.00
C ILE A 60 13.79 -12.09 -6.15
N SER A 61 14.72 -11.35 -6.77
CA SER A 61 14.42 -10.44 -7.89
C SER A 61 15.66 -10.12 -8.71
N ASN A 62 15.47 -9.55 -9.90
CA ASN A 62 16.60 -9.13 -10.74
C ASN A 62 17.41 -7.98 -10.08
N LYS A 63 18.67 -7.84 -10.51
CA LYS A 63 19.64 -6.87 -9.96
C LYS A 63 19.14 -5.41 -9.99
N ASN A 64 18.39 -5.03 -11.03
CA ASN A 64 17.89 -3.67 -11.19
C ASN A 64 16.78 -3.38 -10.18
N THR A 65 15.85 -4.31 -10.01
CA THR A 65 14.78 -4.26 -9.01
C THR A 65 15.37 -4.23 -7.61
N HIS A 66 16.30 -5.12 -7.30
CA HIS A 66 16.98 -5.16 -6.01
C HIS A 66 17.69 -3.84 -5.67
N SER A 67 18.44 -3.28 -6.62
CA SER A 67 19.13 -1.99 -6.44
C SER A 67 18.14 -0.83 -6.25
N TRP A 68 17.04 -0.83 -6.99
CA TRP A 68 15.98 0.16 -6.85
C TRP A 68 15.28 0.04 -5.48
N ILE A 69 14.95 -1.18 -5.03
CA ILE A 69 14.33 -1.44 -3.73
C ILE A 69 15.19 -0.87 -2.60
N LYS A 70 16.47 -1.24 -2.56
CA LYS A 70 17.41 -0.77 -1.53
C LYS A 70 17.59 0.75 -1.53
N LYS A 71 17.43 1.40 -2.68
CA LYS A 71 17.52 2.86 -2.80
C LYS A 71 16.24 3.57 -2.34
N LYS A 72 15.08 2.94 -2.48
CA LYS A 72 13.77 3.57 -2.28
C LYS A 72 13.12 3.25 -0.94
N PHE A 73 13.45 2.10 -0.36
CA PHE A 73 12.77 1.59 0.83
C PHE A 73 13.76 1.15 1.91
N LYS A 74 13.26 1.12 3.15
CA LYS A 74 13.95 0.58 4.32
C LYS A 74 12.96 -0.15 5.22
N LEU A 75 13.45 -1.05 6.05
CA LEU A 75 12.64 -1.66 7.10
C LEU A 75 12.69 -0.79 8.36
N LYS A 76 11.56 -0.68 9.04
CA LYS A 76 11.44 -0.16 10.39
C LYS A 76 10.81 -1.24 11.25
N GLU A 77 11.53 -1.65 12.29
CA GLU A 77 11.00 -2.57 13.29
C GLU A 77 9.89 -1.89 14.08
N ILE A 78 8.73 -2.54 14.18
CA ILE A 78 7.57 -2.06 14.91
C ILE A 78 7.50 -2.78 16.27
N THR A 79 7.68 -4.10 16.23
CA THR A 79 7.87 -4.97 17.40
C THR A 79 8.97 -5.98 17.07
N PRO A 80 9.59 -6.64 18.07
CA PRO A 80 10.67 -7.60 17.80
C PRO A 80 10.28 -8.64 16.75
N GLY A 81 10.97 -8.61 15.60
CA GLY A 81 10.71 -9.52 14.47
C GLY A 81 9.58 -9.10 13.52
N ASP A 82 8.84 -8.01 13.81
CA ASP A 82 7.87 -7.43 12.88
C ASP A 82 8.38 -6.11 12.28
N TYR A 83 8.54 -6.13 10.97
CA TYR A 83 9.06 -5.01 10.20
C TYR A 83 8.01 -4.44 9.25
N ARG A 84 7.93 -3.12 9.24
CA ARG A 84 7.17 -2.33 8.28
C ARG A 84 8.11 -1.74 7.23
N VAL A 85 7.67 -1.77 5.97
CA VAL A 85 8.38 -1.13 4.86
C VAL A 85 8.10 0.36 4.85
N ILE A 86 9.16 1.17 4.82
CA ILE A 86 9.12 2.63 4.85
C ILE A 86 9.79 3.18 3.59
N VAL A 87 9.21 4.22 3.01
CA VAL A 87 9.81 4.99 1.91
C VAL A 87 10.92 5.87 2.45
N VAL A 88 12.13 5.75 1.90
CA VAL A 88 13.32 6.49 2.38
C VAL A 88 13.15 8.01 2.22
N ALA A 89 12.52 8.46 1.12
CA ALA A 89 12.45 9.87 0.77
C ALA A 89 11.63 10.73 1.74
N ASN A 90 10.60 10.17 2.37
CA ASN A 90 9.66 10.92 3.23
C ASN A 90 9.36 10.21 4.56
N ASN A 91 9.96 9.06 4.84
CA ASN A 91 9.71 8.25 6.03
C ASN A 91 8.26 7.76 6.22
N ASN A 92 7.45 7.78 5.15
CA ASN A 92 6.08 7.28 5.22
C ASN A 92 6.02 5.75 5.06
N PRO A 93 5.07 5.08 5.73
CA PRO A 93 4.83 3.66 5.48
C PRO A 93 4.33 3.43 4.06
N VAL A 94 4.74 2.33 3.44
CA VAL A 94 4.21 1.93 2.13
C VAL A 94 2.78 1.45 2.31
N LEU A 95 1.85 2.05 1.58
CA LEU A 95 0.47 1.61 1.49
C LEU A 95 0.28 0.80 0.21
N ALA A 96 -0.13 -0.46 0.36
CA ALA A 96 -0.46 -1.31 -0.78
C ALA A 96 -1.79 -0.88 -1.42
N VAL A 97 -1.90 -1.02 -2.74
CA VAL A 97 -3.10 -0.64 -3.51
C VAL A 97 -4.36 -1.31 -2.97
N GLU A 98 -4.26 -2.59 -2.64
CA GLU A 98 -5.36 -3.42 -2.14
C GLU A 98 -5.95 -2.86 -0.84
N ASN A 99 -5.12 -2.18 -0.04
CA ASN A 99 -5.51 -1.59 1.23
C ASN A 99 -5.89 -0.10 1.10
N MET A 100 -5.60 0.52 -0.04
CA MET A 100 -5.72 1.96 -0.23
C MET A 100 -7.17 2.45 -0.12
N TYR A 101 -8.12 1.72 -0.70
CA TYR A 101 -9.54 2.07 -0.62
C TYR A 101 -10.02 2.17 0.83
N GLU A 102 -9.71 1.17 1.64
CA GLU A 102 -10.13 1.10 3.04
C GLU A 102 -9.51 2.20 3.89
N VAL A 103 -8.22 2.49 3.68
CA VAL A 103 -7.53 3.59 4.36
C VAL A 103 -8.16 4.93 3.99
N LEU A 104 -8.50 5.14 2.72
CA LEU A 104 -9.16 6.38 2.27
C LEU A 104 -10.55 6.53 2.87
N CYS A 105 -11.38 5.46 2.81
CA CYS A 105 -12.72 5.45 3.39
C CYS A 105 -12.68 5.74 4.90
N ARG A 106 -11.78 5.09 5.63
CA ARG A 106 -11.59 5.31 7.06
C ARG A 106 -11.15 6.74 7.37
N THR A 107 -10.13 7.23 6.67
CA THR A 107 -9.63 8.61 6.84
C THR A 107 -10.72 9.63 6.56
N HIS A 108 -11.51 9.42 5.50
CA HIS A 108 -12.63 10.29 5.15
C HIS A 108 -13.71 10.30 6.25
N ALA A 109 -14.07 9.13 6.78
CA ALA A 109 -15.02 9.03 7.89
C ALA A 109 -14.52 9.75 9.14
N GLU A 110 -13.25 9.55 9.52
CA GLU A 110 -12.64 10.22 10.68
C GLU A 110 -12.66 11.76 10.52
N ILE A 111 -12.27 12.28 9.35
CA ILE A 111 -12.28 13.74 9.09
C ILE A 111 -13.70 14.32 9.08
N THR A 112 -14.64 13.65 8.42
CA THR A 112 -16.04 14.12 8.33
C THR A 112 -16.74 14.10 9.68
N GLN A 113 -16.43 13.13 10.55
CA GLN A 113 -16.93 13.09 11.92
C GLN A 113 -16.43 14.26 12.78
N HIS A 114 -15.27 14.82 12.48
CA HIS A 114 -14.71 15.98 13.19
C HIS A 114 -15.13 17.34 12.60
N SER A 115 -15.87 17.36 11.49
CA SER A 115 -16.28 18.60 10.80
C SER A 115 -17.71 19.07 11.14
N GLY A 116 -18.33 18.48 12.17
CA GLY A 116 -19.69 18.78 12.61
C GLY A 116 -19.78 19.38 14.03
N GLN A 117 -18.97 20.40 14.32
CA GLN A 117 -19.18 21.29 15.48
C GLN A 117 -19.48 22.71 15.03
#